data_AF-A0A6C0DVJ9-F1
#
_entry.id   AF-A0A6C0DVJ9-F1
#
_cell.length_a   1.000
_cell.length_b   1.000
_cell.length_c   1.000
_cell.angle_alpha   90.00
_cell.angle_beta   90.00
_cell.angle_gamma   90.00
#
_symmetry.space_group_name_H-M   'P 1'
#
loop_
_entity.id
_entity.type
_entity.pdbx_description
1 polymer ?
#
loop_
_entity_poly.entity_id
_entity_poly.type
_entity_poly.pdbx_seq_one_letter_code
_entity_poly.pdbx_strand_id
1 'polypeptide(L)'
;MIFKSYKEAHEHLGIPGSYQRGTHGTPETGVTSLKITVHPESYDKILDDGKTIYYVGKGNKPTPAHPTKSQDLDKQEVFKTSIETQKKFPVLYKYEPHKVKLLGHYRVVNLKRAKRGDIIFYYAILKRV
;
A
#
# COMPACT_ATOMS: atom_id res chain seq x y z
N MET A 1 15.52 -4.78 -11.09
CA MET A 1 14.88 -6.08 -11.42
C MET A 1 13.41 -5.84 -11.70
N ILE A 2 12.89 -6.39 -12.81
CA ILE A 2 11.49 -6.28 -13.24
C ILE A 2 10.92 -7.70 -13.34
N PHE A 3 9.71 -7.89 -12.85
CA PHE A 3 8.95 -9.15 -12.85
C PHE A 3 7.69 -9.00 -13.71
N LYS A 4 7.20 -10.09 -14.30
CA LYS A 4 5.99 -10.14 -15.13
C LYS A 4 4.71 -10.07 -14.30
N SER A 5 4.76 -10.42 -13.01
CA SER A 5 3.59 -10.41 -12.14
C SER A 5 3.95 -10.24 -10.66
N TYR A 6 2.94 -9.91 -9.83
CA TYR A 6 3.10 -9.95 -8.37
C TYR A 6 3.41 -11.36 -7.87
N LYS A 7 2.85 -12.40 -8.50
CA LYS A 7 3.12 -13.79 -8.15
C LYS A 7 4.60 -14.10 -8.32
N GLU A 8 5.15 -13.83 -9.50
CA GLU A 8 6.56 -14.06 -9.81
C GLU A 8 7.48 -13.27 -8.87
N ALA A 9 7.15 -12.01 -8.58
CA ALA A 9 7.92 -11.19 -7.64
C ALA A 9 7.89 -11.77 -6.22
N HIS A 10 6.75 -12.27 -5.75
CA HIS A 10 6.64 -12.92 -4.44
C HIS A 10 7.50 -14.19 -4.36
N GLU A 11 7.43 -15.04 -5.39
CA GLU A 11 8.18 -16.30 -5.45
C GLU A 11 9.70 -16.04 -5.50
N HIS A 12 10.15 -15.10 -6.33
CA HIS A 12 11.57 -14.78 -6.46
C HIS A 12 12.17 -14.05 -5.25
N LEU A 13 11.39 -13.20 -4.58
CA LEU A 13 11.87 -12.37 -3.47
C LEU A 13 11.54 -12.95 -2.09
N GLY A 14 10.85 -14.09 -2.02
CA GLY A 14 10.41 -14.68 -0.76
C GLY A 14 9.48 -13.77 0.06
N ILE A 15 8.64 -12.97 -0.60
CA ILE A 15 7.78 -11.99 0.09
C ILE A 15 6.63 -12.73 0.80
N PRO A 16 6.45 -12.55 2.11
CA PRO A 16 5.40 -13.23 2.86
C PRO A 16 4.00 -12.78 2.41
N GLY A 17 3.07 -13.74 2.44
CA GLY A 17 1.65 -13.49 2.26
C GLY A 17 1.07 -13.71 0.87
N SER A 18 -0.16 -13.21 0.68
CA SER A 18 -0.91 -13.37 -0.57
C SER A 18 -0.45 -12.36 -1.63
N TYR A 19 -0.17 -12.83 -2.86
CA TYR A 19 0.12 -11.96 -4.00
C TYR A 19 -1.12 -11.23 -4.57
N GLN A 20 -2.33 -11.59 -4.11
CA GLN A 20 -3.60 -11.04 -4.62
C GLN A 20 -4.07 -9.79 -3.87
N ARG A 21 -3.73 -9.68 -2.58
CA ARG A 21 -4.14 -8.54 -1.73
C ARG A 21 -3.18 -7.37 -1.88
N GLY A 22 -3.73 -6.14 -1.94
CA GLY A 22 -2.96 -4.90 -2.02
C GLY A 22 -2.15 -4.62 -0.76
N THR A 23 -2.77 -4.77 0.40
CA THR A 23 -2.10 -4.75 1.71
C THR A 23 -2.09 -6.17 2.28
N HIS A 24 -0.95 -6.63 2.77
CA HIS A 24 -0.85 -7.83 3.57
C HIS A 24 -0.31 -7.50 4.96
N GLY A 25 -0.90 -8.11 5.99
CA GLY A 25 -0.64 -7.80 7.39
C GLY A 25 -1.85 -8.11 8.27
N THR A 26 -1.66 -8.03 9.58
CA THR A 26 -2.71 -8.19 10.60
C THR A 26 -2.63 -7.06 11.64
N PRO A 27 -3.69 -6.80 12.43
CA PRO A 27 -3.61 -5.85 13.53
C PRO A 27 -2.49 -6.13 14.54
N GLU A 28 -2.05 -7.38 14.70
CA GLU A 28 -0.99 -7.76 15.64
C GLU A 28 0.41 -7.60 15.03
N THR A 29 0.54 -7.86 13.73
CA THR A 29 1.84 -7.89 13.05
C THR A 29 2.19 -6.58 12.34
N GLY A 30 1.19 -5.76 12.04
CA GLY A 30 1.30 -4.63 11.13
C GLY A 30 1.36 -5.08 9.67
N VAL A 31 1.75 -4.16 8.78
CA VAL A 31 1.93 -4.41 7.35
C VAL A 31 3.22 -5.21 7.14
N THR A 32 3.12 -6.32 6.43
CA THR A 32 4.23 -7.22 6.12
C THR A 32 4.61 -7.19 4.64
N SER A 33 3.69 -6.81 3.76
CA SER A 33 4.00 -6.44 2.36
C SER A 33 2.88 -5.57 1.77
N LEU A 34 3.23 -4.77 0.76
CA LEU A 34 2.29 -3.85 0.12
C LEU A 34 2.49 -3.81 -1.40
N LYS A 35 1.39 -3.67 -2.13
CA LYS A 35 1.35 -3.67 -3.60
C LYS A 35 0.57 -2.46 -4.10
N ILE A 36 1.19 -1.71 -4.98
CA ILE A 36 0.61 -0.50 -5.56
C ILE A 36 0.50 -0.70 -7.06
N THR A 37 -0.72 -0.58 -7.57
CA THR A 37 -0.99 -0.59 -9.00
C THR A 37 -1.41 0.81 -9.41
N VAL A 38 -0.76 1.35 -10.44
CA VAL A 38 -1.14 2.67 -10.99
C VAL A 38 -2.55 2.62 -11.52
N HIS A 39 -3.35 3.60 -11.10
CA HIS A 39 -4.62 3.93 -11.73
C HIS A 39 -4.74 5.46 -11.79
N PRO A 40 -5.15 6.06 -12.92
CA PRO A 40 -5.26 7.52 -13.05
C PRO A 40 -6.14 8.18 -11.98
N GLU A 41 -7.16 7.44 -11.52
CA GLU A 41 -8.11 7.91 -10.52
C GLU A 41 -7.70 7.58 -9.07
N SER A 42 -6.57 6.88 -8.88
CA SER A 42 -6.10 6.52 -7.54
C SER A 42 -5.76 7.77 -6.71
N TYR A 43 -6.11 7.75 -5.42
CA TYR A 43 -5.63 8.75 -4.47
C TYR A 43 -4.24 8.44 -3.91
N ASP A 44 -3.64 7.31 -4.31
CA ASP A 44 -2.24 7.03 -4.00
C ASP A 44 -1.33 8.08 -4.65
N LYS A 45 -0.33 8.55 -3.91
CA LYS A 45 0.71 9.45 -4.44
C LYS A 45 2.08 8.87 -4.18
N ILE A 46 2.89 8.79 -5.23
CA ILE A 46 4.31 8.44 -5.13
C ILE A 46 5.09 9.74 -5.34
N LEU A 47 5.80 10.19 -4.32
CA LEU A 47 6.52 11.46 -4.28
C LEU A 47 8.02 11.21 -4.13
N ASP A 48 8.82 12.23 -4.41
CA ASP A 48 10.28 12.25 -4.15
C ASP A 48 11.00 11.04 -4.79
N ASP A 49 10.72 10.74 -6.07
CA ASP A 49 11.23 9.54 -6.77
C ASP A 49 10.94 8.21 -6.07
N GLY A 50 9.81 8.17 -5.38
CA GLY A 50 9.37 7.03 -4.59
C GLY A 50 9.93 6.98 -3.18
N LYS A 51 10.65 8.00 -2.68
CA LYS A 51 11.06 8.02 -1.27
C LYS A 51 9.86 8.14 -0.31
N THR A 52 8.77 8.77 -0.77
CA THR A 52 7.55 8.96 0.02
C THR A 52 6.35 8.43 -0.74
N ILE A 53 5.47 7.71 -0.06
CA ILE A 53 4.21 7.23 -0.65
C ILE A 53 3.06 7.61 0.27
N TYR A 54 2.01 8.20 -0.28
CA TYR A 54 0.72 8.34 0.39
C TYR A 54 -0.16 7.23 -0.16
N TYR A 55 -0.53 6.28 0.70
CA TYR A 55 -1.25 5.07 0.31
C TYR A 55 -2.66 5.07 0.90
N VAL A 56 -3.68 5.09 0.05
CA VAL A 56 -5.09 4.96 0.42
C VAL A 56 -5.48 3.51 0.13
N GLY A 57 -5.51 2.65 1.15
CA GLY A 57 -5.83 1.23 0.97
C GLY A 57 -7.10 0.97 0.16
N LYS A 58 -7.25 -0.23 -0.42
CA LYS A 58 -8.41 -0.59 -1.25
C LYS A 58 -9.73 -0.34 -0.52
N GLY A 59 -10.52 0.61 -1.02
CA GLY A 59 -11.93 0.77 -0.66
C GLY A 59 -12.83 -0.08 -1.55
N ASN A 60 -13.05 -1.35 -1.18
CA ASN A 60 -14.13 -2.22 -1.69
C ASN A 60 -14.45 -2.24 -3.21
N LYS A 61 -13.54 -1.89 -4.13
CA LYS A 61 -13.82 -1.75 -5.57
C LYS A 61 -12.65 -2.16 -6.49
N PRO A 62 -12.93 -2.35 -7.80
CA PRO A 62 -11.90 -2.67 -8.81
C PRO A 62 -10.87 -1.56 -8.98
N THR A 63 -11.26 -0.28 -8.87
CA THR A 63 -10.34 0.87 -8.91
C THR A 63 -9.50 0.92 -7.63
N PRO A 64 -8.18 0.70 -7.68
CA PRO A 64 -7.32 0.77 -6.51
C PRO A 64 -7.35 2.19 -5.91
N ALA A 65 -7.36 2.27 -4.58
CA ALA A 65 -7.15 3.51 -3.83
C ALA A 65 -8.09 4.69 -4.18
N HIS A 66 -9.30 4.39 -4.71
CA HIS A 66 -10.36 5.37 -4.94
C HIS A 66 -11.62 4.97 -4.15
N PRO A 67 -11.70 5.29 -2.84
CA PRO A 67 -12.87 4.97 -2.04
C PRO A 67 -14.10 5.75 -2.51
N THR A 68 -15.19 5.04 -2.81
CA THR A 68 -16.49 5.67 -3.16
C THR A 68 -17.44 5.80 -1.97
N LYS A 69 -16.99 5.39 -0.77
CA LYS A 69 -17.71 5.51 0.51
C LYS A 69 -16.69 5.84 1.60
N SER A 70 -17.14 6.49 2.66
CA SER A 70 -16.28 6.81 3.80
C SER A 70 -15.68 5.53 4.40
N GLN A 71 -14.41 5.59 4.76
CA GLN A 71 -13.71 4.50 5.44
C GLN A 71 -13.82 4.64 6.95
N ASP A 72 -13.90 3.50 7.64
CA ASP A 72 -13.87 3.45 9.09
C ASP A 72 -12.43 3.44 9.58
N LEU A 73 -12.13 4.23 10.62
CA LEU A 73 -10.81 4.30 11.24
C LEU A 73 -10.40 2.94 11.83
N ASP A 74 -11.35 2.23 12.44
CA ASP A 74 -11.12 0.93 13.11
C ASP A 74 -10.78 -0.19 12.12
N LYS A 75 -10.99 0.05 10.82
CA LYS A 75 -10.54 -0.86 9.75
C LYS A 75 -9.09 -0.60 9.32
N GLN A 76 -8.40 0.37 9.94
CA GLN A 76 -7.02 0.76 9.61
C GLN A 76 -6.00 0.31 10.67
N GLU A 77 -6.37 -0.56 11.62
CA GLU A 77 -5.49 -1.00 12.72
C GLU A 77 -4.13 -1.51 12.25
N VAL A 78 -4.07 -2.25 11.13
CA VAL A 78 -2.81 -2.73 10.55
C VAL A 78 -1.79 -1.61 10.31
N PHE A 79 -2.24 -0.41 9.93
CA PHE A 79 -1.36 0.74 9.74
C PHE A 79 -0.97 1.39 11.06
N LYS A 80 -1.85 1.41 12.06
CA LYS A 80 -1.54 1.90 13.42
C LYS A 80 -0.42 1.07 14.03
N THR A 81 -0.56 -0.26 14.04
CA THR A 81 0.47 -1.19 14.50
C THR A 81 1.77 -1.03 13.72
N SER A 82 1.71 -0.75 12.42
CA SER A 82 2.92 -0.49 11.62
C SER A 82 3.64 0.80 12.01
N ILE A 83 2.89 1.84 12.42
CA ILE A 83 3.46 3.08 12.94
C ILE A 83 4.14 2.82 14.29
N GLU A 84 3.51 2.05 15.16
CA GLU A 84 4.07 1.74 16.49
C GLU A 84 5.32 0.86 16.39
N THR A 85 5.25 -0.22 15.60
CA THR A 85 6.34 -1.19 15.49
C THR A 85 7.49 -0.72 14.60
N GLN A 86 7.27 0.29 13.74
CA GLN A 86 8.24 0.80 12.78
C GLN A 86 8.86 -0.29 11.87
N LYS A 87 8.18 -1.44 11.73
CA LYS A 87 8.66 -2.57 10.93
C LYS A 87 8.79 -2.18 9.47
N LYS A 88 9.87 -2.67 8.85
CA LYS A 88 10.16 -2.48 7.44
C LYS A 88 9.47 -3.58 6.63
N PHE A 89 8.86 -3.24 5.51
CA PHE A 89 8.23 -4.20 4.61
C PHE A 89 8.49 -3.85 3.14
N PRO A 90 8.53 -4.85 2.24
CA PRO A 90 8.69 -4.62 0.81
C PRO A 90 7.42 -4.01 0.20
N VAL A 91 7.63 -3.04 -0.69
CA VAL A 91 6.59 -2.46 -1.55
C VAL A 91 6.84 -2.87 -2.99
N LEU A 92 5.88 -3.59 -3.58
CA LEU A 92 5.86 -3.90 -5.00
C LEU A 92 5.03 -2.87 -5.75
N TYR A 93 5.50 -2.47 -6.92
CA TYR A 93 4.86 -1.46 -7.75
C TYR A 93 4.64 -1.98 -9.17
N LYS A 94 3.38 -1.97 -9.62
CA LYS A 94 2.97 -2.28 -10.99
C LYS A 94 2.65 -0.99 -11.74
N TYR A 95 3.52 -0.64 -12.69
CA TYR A 95 3.39 0.59 -13.48
C TYR A 95 2.81 0.36 -14.87
N GLU A 96 2.92 -0.86 -15.39
CA GLU A 96 2.33 -1.27 -16.66
C GLU A 96 1.78 -2.70 -16.55
N PRO A 97 0.90 -3.12 -17.49
CA PRO A 97 0.60 -4.53 -17.68
C PRO A 97 1.91 -5.34 -17.77
N HIS A 98 1.99 -6.41 -17.00
CA HIS A 98 3.16 -7.30 -16.93
C HIS A 98 4.49 -6.66 -16.51
N LYS A 99 4.49 -5.48 -15.88
CA LYS A 99 5.72 -4.89 -15.32
C LYS A 99 5.53 -4.54 -13.85
N VAL A 100 6.06 -5.41 -13.00
CA VAL A 100 6.13 -5.25 -11.54
C VAL A 100 7.58 -5.05 -11.15
N LYS A 101 7.86 -4.12 -10.24
CA LYS A 101 9.20 -3.97 -9.65
C LYS A 101 9.11 -3.88 -8.13
N LEU A 102 10.16 -4.34 -7.46
CA LEU A 102 10.38 -3.99 -6.05
C LEU A 102 10.72 -2.51 -6.00
N LEU A 103 9.82 -1.71 -5.45
CA LEU A 103 10.06 -0.28 -5.25
C LEU A 103 11.02 -0.06 -4.08
N GLY A 104 11.07 -0.95 -3.09
CA GLY A 104 12.02 -0.90 -1.99
C GLY A 104 11.37 -1.35 -0.69
N HIS A 105 12.10 -1.16 0.42
CA HIS A 105 11.55 -1.37 1.74
C HIS A 105 11.06 -0.05 2.31
N TYR A 106 9.93 -0.10 3.02
CA TYR A 106 9.27 1.06 3.58
C TYR A 106 8.84 0.76 5.01
N ARG A 107 8.59 1.83 5.76
CA ARG A 107 7.86 1.79 7.02
C ARG A 107 6.71 2.79 6.99
N VAL A 108 5.66 2.53 7.75
CA VAL A 108 4.59 3.52 7.95
C VAL A 108 5.07 4.51 9.00
N VAL A 109 5.05 5.80 8.67
CA VAL A 109 5.45 6.87 9.60
C VAL A 109 4.27 7.64 10.15
N ASN A 110 3.12 7.61 9.47
CA ASN A 110 1.92 8.31 9.91
C ASN A 110 0.67 7.77 9.20
N LEU A 111 -0.51 8.02 9.77
CA LEU A 111 -1.82 7.77 9.19
C LEU A 111 -2.63 9.05 9.29
N LYS A 112 -3.09 9.58 8.16
CA LYS A 112 -3.83 10.85 8.12
C LYS A 112 -5.22 10.66 7.54
N ARG A 113 -6.18 11.36 8.13
CA ARG A 113 -7.54 11.50 7.62
C ARG A 113 -7.57 12.55 6.51
N ALA A 114 -8.34 12.27 5.46
CA ALA A 114 -8.67 13.18 4.37
C ALA A 114 -10.17 13.18 4.09
N LYS A 115 -10.63 14.21 3.40
CA LYS A 115 -12.01 14.35 2.91
C LYS A 115 -12.00 14.81 1.46
N ARG A 116 -12.82 14.18 0.60
CA ARG A 116 -13.07 14.59 -0.80
C ARG A 116 -14.57 14.52 -1.05
N GLY A 117 -15.20 15.66 -1.35
CA GLY A 117 -16.66 15.76 -1.28
C GLY A 117 -17.12 15.33 0.12
N ASP A 118 -18.10 14.43 0.21
CA ASP A 118 -18.57 13.87 1.48
C ASP A 118 -17.87 12.58 1.93
N ILE A 119 -16.86 12.14 1.17
CA ILE A 119 -16.14 10.89 1.43
C ILE A 119 -14.94 11.15 2.35
N ILE A 120 -14.93 10.51 3.52
CA ILE A 120 -13.79 10.49 4.44
C ILE A 120 -12.93 9.26 4.14
N PHE A 121 -11.61 9.44 4.03
CA PHE A 121 -10.70 8.32 3.84
C PHE A 121 -9.40 8.54 4.60
N TYR A 122 -8.60 7.49 4.73
CA TYR A 122 -7.32 7.53 5.42
C TYR A 122 -6.19 7.16 4.45
N TYR A 123 -5.08 7.89 4.55
CA TYR A 123 -3.86 7.54 3.83
C TYR A 123 -2.71 7.30 4.80
N ALA A 124 -2.03 6.18 4.61
CA ALA A 124 -0.79 5.86 5.28
C ALA A 124 0.35 6.60 4.57
N ILE A 125 1.18 7.30 5.34
CA ILE A 125 2.42 7.90 4.84
C ILE A 125 3.53 6.87 5.03
N LEU A 126 4.09 6.41 3.91
CA LEU A 126 5.21 5.48 3.88
C LEU A 126 6.50 6.24 3.56
N LYS A 127 7.59 5.87 4.25
CA LYS A 127 8.94 6.38 3.95
C LYS A 127 9.86 5.22 3.63
N ARG A 128 10.61 5.36 2.55
CA ARG A 128 11.63 4.40 2.12
C ARG A 128 12.77 4.36 3.13
N VAL A 129 13.35 3.17 3.34
CA VAL A 129 14.43 2.91 4.31
C VAL A 129 15.57 2.12 3.69
#